data_AF-A0AAW3MEA1-F1
#
_entry.id   AF-A0AAW3MEA1-F1
#
_cell.length_a   1.000
_cell.length_b   1.000
_cell.length_c   1.000
_cell.angle_alpha   90.00
_cell.angle_beta   90.00
_cell.angle_gamma   90.00
#
_symmetry.space_group_name_H-M   'P 1'
#
loop_
_entity.id
_entity.type
_entity.pdbx_description
1 polymer ?
#
loop_
_entity_poly.entity_id
_entity_poly.type
_entity_poly.pdbx_seq_one_letter_code
_entity_poly.pdbx_strand_id
1 'polypeptide(L)'
;MGKLSEKQKRFAELYVQLGNAEEAARQAGYSARGNTTKLLQNTTILSYVDELNSKIQKDTIASAEEIKEFLTLTMRSDHIEPKDRIKAADLLNKTYGAYIDRKEISGDMGIRIEVDYG
;
A
#
# COMPACT_ATOMS: atom_id res chain seq x y z
N MET A 1 25.43 6.11 9.36
CA MET A 1 24.10 6.43 9.91
C MET A 1 24.21 6.44 11.43
N GLY A 2 23.89 7.56 12.08
CA GLY A 2 23.95 7.65 13.54
C GLY A 2 22.90 6.74 14.18
N LYS A 3 23.27 5.98 15.21
CA LYS A 3 22.36 5.08 15.92
C LYS A 3 21.30 5.91 16.66
N LEU A 4 20.01 5.60 16.46
CA LEU A 4 18.92 6.23 17.21
C LEU A 4 19.06 5.94 18.72
N SER A 5 18.96 6.99 19.54
CA SER A 5 18.80 6.84 20.98
C SER A 5 17.44 6.22 21.33
N GLU A 6 17.35 5.48 22.43
CA GLU A 6 16.08 4.90 22.92
C GLU A 6 14.98 5.97 23.11
N LYS A 7 15.34 7.18 23.53
CA LYS A 7 14.37 8.30 23.63
C LYS A 7 13.85 8.76 22.27
N GLN A 8 14.71 8.75 21.24
CA GLN A 8 14.33 9.14 19.88
C GLN A 8 13.43 8.09 19.23
N LYS A 9 13.68 6.80 19.49
CA LYS A 9 12.81 5.70 19.02
C LYS A 9 11.42 5.82 19.61
N ARG A 10 11.37 5.98 20.94
CA ARG A 10 10.09 6.16 21.66
C ARG A 10 9.30 7.36 21.16
N PHE A 11 9.97 8.47 20.85
CA PHE A 11 9.32 9.61 20.21
C PHE A 11 8.72 9.26 18.84
N ALA A 12 9.48 8.59 17.98
CA ALA A 12 9.02 8.21 16.64
C ALA A 12 7.80 7.27 16.69
N GLU A 13 7.83 6.25 17.55
CA GLU A 13 6.72 5.31 17.75
C GLU A 13 5.44 6.03 18.22
N LEU A 14 5.57 6.89 19.24
CA LEU A 14 4.45 7.67 19.77
C LEU A 14 3.94 8.70 18.75
N TYR A 15 4.82 9.26 17.93
CA TYR A 15 4.43 10.22 16.90
C TYR A 15 3.59 9.56 15.81
N VAL A 16 3.98 8.37 15.36
CA VAL A 16 3.20 7.55 14.41
C VAL A 16 1.85 7.16 15.02
N GLN A 17 1.80 6.81 16.31
CA GLN A 17 0.57 6.40 16.98
C GLN A 17 -0.41 7.55 17.27
N LEU A 18 0.09 8.70 17.73
CA LEU A 18 -0.74 9.82 18.21
C LEU A 18 -1.02 10.86 17.12
N GLY A 19 -0.19 10.94 16.09
CA GLY A 19 -0.26 11.99 15.06
C GLY A 19 0.06 13.40 15.58
N ASN A 20 0.52 13.54 16.82
CA ASN A 20 0.83 14.81 17.46
C ASN A 20 2.26 14.83 18.04
N ALA A 21 3.11 15.70 17.48
CA ALA A 21 4.52 15.81 17.86
C ALA A 21 4.72 16.33 19.29
N GLU A 22 3.87 17.24 19.79
CA GLU A 22 4.03 17.79 21.13
C GLU A 22 3.71 16.76 22.22
N GLU A 23 2.66 15.98 22.00
CA GLU A 23 2.25 14.91 22.91
C GLU A 23 3.24 13.75 22.88
N ALA A 24 3.68 13.34 21.69
CA ALA A 24 4.72 12.34 21.52
C ALA A 24 6.03 12.75 22.21
N ALA A 25 6.46 14.01 22.08
CA ALA A 25 7.66 14.52 22.74
C ALA A 25 7.53 14.48 24.27
N ARG A 26 6.38 14.91 24.80
CA ARG A 26 6.11 14.90 26.25
C ARG A 26 6.14 13.48 26.82
N GLN A 27 5.49 12.53 26.15
CA GLN A 27 5.44 11.14 26.56
C GLN A 27 6.77 10.38 26.37
N ALA A 28 7.58 10.78 25.38
CA ALA A 28 8.94 10.27 25.18
C ALA A 28 9.98 10.87 26.16
N GLY A 29 9.58 11.83 27.00
CA GLY A 29 10.43 12.43 28.03
C GLY A 29 11.25 13.64 27.56
N TYR A 30 10.82 14.32 26.50
CA TYR A 30 11.35 15.61 26.06
C TYR A 30 10.47 16.76 26.59
N SER A 31 11.07 17.93 26.83
CA SER A 31 10.25 19.14 26.97
C SER A 31 9.71 19.52 25.60
N ALA A 32 8.38 19.60 25.46
CA ALA A 32 7.73 19.85 24.16
C ALA A 32 8.13 21.21 23.56
N ARG A 33 8.33 22.23 24.40
CA ARG A 33 8.61 23.61 23.96
C ARG A 33 9.99 23.70 23.29
N GLY A 34 10.01 23.85 21.96
CA GLY A 34 11.20 24.09 21.15
C GLY A 34 12.04 22.87 20.78
N ASN A 35 11.82 21.70 21.39
CA ASN A 35 12.49 20.46 20.99
C ASN A 35 11.73 19.70 19.90
N THR A 36 10.42 19.84 19.81
CA THR A 36 9.58 19.19 18.80
C THR A 36 10.06 19.52 17.38
N THR A 37 10.30 20.79 17.09
CA THR A 37 10.83 21.23 15.79
C THR A 37 12.18 20.59 15.48
N LYS A 38 13.08 20.47 16.47
CA LYS A 38 14.40 19.84 16.30
C LYS A 38 14.31 18.34 16.07
N LEU A 39 13.37 17.66 16.73
CA LEU A 39 13.13 16.22 16.56
C LEU A 39 12.54 15.94 15.18
N LEU A 40 11.61 16.77 14.71
CA LEU A 40 11.01 16.65 13.37
C LEU A 40 11.99 17.02 12.25
N GLN A 41 12.99 17.85 12.51
CA GLN A 41 14.07 18.16 11.56
C GLN A 41 15.18 17.11 11.53
N ASN A 42 15.19 16.15 12.47
CA ASN A 42 16.22 15.13 12.51
C ASN A 42 15.95 14.06 11.45
N THR A 43 16.78 14.03 10.41
CA THR A 43 16.66 13.10 9.29
C THR A 43 16.66 11.64 9.73
N THR A 44 17.39 11.29 10.79
CA THR A 44 17.46 9.91 11.30
C THR A 44 16.14 9.47 11.94
N ILE A 45 15.47 10.38 12.64
CA ILE A 45 14.16 10.14 13.25
C ILE A 45 13.10 10.02 12.15
N LEU A 46 13.14 10.91 11.16
CA LEU A 46 12.23 10.88 10.01
C LEU A 46 12.35 9.56 9.23
N SER A 47 13.57 9.12 8.92
CA SER A 47 13.76 7.82 8.24
C SER A 47 13.18 6.66 9.04
N TYR A 48 13.29 6.68 10.38
CA TYR A 48 12.70 5.64 11.22
C TYR A 48 11.16 5.73 11.27
N VAL A 49 10.59 6.93 11.28
CA VAL A 49 9.14 7.15 11.15
C VAL A 49 8.62 6.62 9.81
N ASP A 50 9.34 6.87 8.71
CA ASP A 50 8.99 6.36 7.38
C ASP A 50 9.05 4.82 7.33
N GLU A 51 10.06 4.21 7.96
CA GLU A 51 10.13 2.76 8.11
C GLU A 51 8.95 2.20 8.90
N LEU A 52 8.55 2.84 10.00
CA LEU A 52 7.38 2.44 10.81
C LEU A 52 6.08 2.55 10.00
N ASN A 53 5.86 3.67 9.31
CA ASN A 53 4.71 3.86 8.45
C ASN A 53 4.66 2.85 7.30
N SER A 54 5.81 2.53 6.70
CA SER A 54 5.91 1.53 5.65
C SER A 54 5.56 0.12 6.15
N LYS A 55 5.92 -0.22 7.39
CA LYS A 55 5.52 -1.49 8.02
C LYS A 55 4.02 -1.52 8.29
N ILE A 56 3.46 -0.46 8.89
CA ILE A 56 2.03 -0.37 9.18
C ILE A 56 1.17 -0.46 7.91
N GLN A 57 1.60 0.17 6.81
CA GLN A 57 0.89 0.09 5.53
C GLN A 57 0.88 -1.34 4.97
N LYS A 58 2.01 -2.07 5.07
CA LYS A 58 2.07 -3.48 4.68
C LYS A 58 1.15 -4.36 5.52
N ASP A 59 1.06 -4.09 6.82
CA ASP A 59 0.19 -4.88 7.72
C ASP A 59 -1.31 -4.63 7.49
N THR A 60 -1.68 -3.47 6.94
CA THR A 60 -3.10 -3.08 6.77
C THR A 60 -3.62 -3.38 5.36
N ILE A 61 -2.79 -3.23 4.33
CA ILE A 61 -3.17 -3.39 2.92
C ILE A 61 -2.25 -4.39 2.25
N ALA A 62 -2.82 -5.50 1.77
CA ALA A 62 -2.09 -6.46 0.97
C ALA A 62 -1.57 -5.80 -0.33
N SER A 63 -0.25 -5.83 -0.52
CA SER A 63 0.41 -5.41 -1.74
C SER A 63 0.09 -6.35 -2.92
N ALA A 64 0.32 -5.90 -4.15
CA ALA A 64 0.16 -6.74 -5.33
C ALA A 64 1.06 -7.99 -5.31
N GLU A 65 2.21 -7.93 -4.65
CA GLU A 65 3.11 -9.08 -4.45
C GLU A 65 2.52 -10.09 -3.46
N GLU A 66 2.02 -9.63 -2.32
CA GLU A 66 1.36 -10.49 -1.32
C GLU A 66 0.09 -11.15 -1.88
N ILE A 67 -0.67 -10.44 -2.72
CA ILE A 67 -1.83 -11.04 -3.41
C ILE A 67 -1.37 -12.17 -4.34
N LYS A 68 -0.31 -11.96 -5.13
CA LYS A 68 0.24 -13.00 -6.02
C LYS A 68 0.77 -14.20 -5.24
N GLU A 69 1.46 -13.96 -4.12
CA GLU A 69 1.97 -15.01 -3.25
C GLU A 69 0.82 -15.81 -2.64
N PHE A 70 -0.18 -15.13 -2.07
CA PHE A 70 -1.39 -15.75 -1.53
C PHE A 70 -2.09 -16.62 -2.58
N LEU A 71 -2.37 -16.08 -3.77
CA LEU A 71 -2.99 -16.85 -4.86
C LEU A 71 -2.15 -18.06 -5.29
N THR A 72 -0.82 -17.91 -5.31
CA THR A 72 0.09 -19.02 -5.65
C THR A 72 0.05 -20.13 -4.60
N LEU A 73 0.02 -19.76 -3.32
CA LEU A 73 -0.11 -20.70 -2.20
C LEU A 73 -1.48 -21.40 -2.25
N THR A 74 -2.57 -20.66 -2.46
CA THR A 74 -3.91 -21.23 -2.60
C THR A 74 -3.98 -22.20 -3.78
N MET A 75 -3.42 -21.85 -4.94
CA MET A 75 -3.40 -22.71 -6.13
C MET A 75 -2.63 -24.02 -5.89
N ARG A 76 -1.50 -23.96 -5.17
CA ARG A 76 -0.60 -25.12 -4.92
C ARG A 76 -1.02 -25.98 -3.74
N SER A 77 -1.78 -25.46 -2.78
CA SER A 77 -2.17 -26.19 -1.59
C SER A 77 -3.19 -27.30 -1.90
N ASP A 78 -2.88 -28.53 -1.48
CA ASP A 78 -3.78 -29.69 -1.65
C ASP A 78 -4.89 -29.75 -0.60
N HIS A 79 -4.83 -28.89 0.42
CA HIS A 79 -5.84 -28.79 1.48
C HIS A 79 -6.99 -27.83 1.15
N ILE A 80 -6.95 -27.19 -0.03
CA ILE A 80 -7.99 -26.27 -0.50
C ILE A 80 -8.85 -26.96 -1.55
N GLU A 81 -10.15 -26.64 -1.57
CA GLU A 81 -11.07 -27.22 -2.54
C GLU A 81 -10.64 -26.91 -3.99
N PRO A 82 -10.72 -27.88 -4.92
CA PRO A 82 -10.28 -27.70 -6.30
C PRO A 82 -10.88 -26.46 -6.99
N LYS A 83 -12.13 -26.11 -6.68
CA LYS A 83 -12.80 -24.91 -7.23
C LYS A 83 -12.06 -23.62 -6.90
N ASP A 84 -11.52 -23.50 -5.69
CA ASP A 84 -10.86 -22.27 -5.23
C ASP A 84 -9.41 -22.22 -5.73
N ARG A 85 -8.77 -23.39 -5.89
CA ARG A 85 -7.48 -23.53 -6.58
C ARG A 85 -7.56 -23.11 -8.05
N ILE A 86 -8.61 -23.53 -8.76
CA ILE A 86 -8.85 -23.16 -10.17
C ILE A 86 -9.10 -21.66 -10.29
N LYS A 87 -9.87 -21.06 -9.38
CA LYS A 87 -10.06 -19.60 -9.35
C LYS A 87 -8.75 -18.86 -9.12
N ALA A 88 -7.91 -19.33 -8.19
CA ALA A 88 -6.60 -18.71 -7.96
C ALA A 88 -5.71 -18.79 -9.22
N ALA A 89 -5.72 -19.92 -9.93
CA ALA A 89 -5.02 -20.08 -11.20
C ALA A 89 -5.56 -19.14 -12.30
N ASP A 90 -6.88 -19.00 -12.43
CA ASP A 90 -7.53 -18.09 -13.39
C ASP A 90 -7.14 -16.62 -13.13
N LEU A 91 -7.18 -16.19 -11.87
CA LEU A 91 -6.79 -14.83 -11.48
C LEU A 91 -5.31 -14.54 -11.75
N LEU A 92 -4.43 -15.51 -11.50
CA LEU A 92 -3.01 -15.39 -11.85
C LEU A 92 -2.83 -15.30 -13.37
N ASN A 93 -3.48 -16.16 -14.15
CA ASN A 93 -3.42 -16.13 -15.61
C ASN A 93 -3.93 -14.80 -16.21
N LYS A 94 -4.99 -14.21 -15.64
CA LYS A 94 -5.46 -12.86 -16.00
C LYS A 94 -4.39 -11.80 -15.73
N THR A 95 -3.70 -11.90 -14.60
CA THR A 95 -2.61 -10.98 -14.24
C THR A 95 -1.44 -11.07 -15.23
N TYR A 96 -1.13 -12.26 -15.74
CA TYR A 96 -0.06 -12.46 -16.75
C TYR A 96 -0.50 -12.14 -18.19
N GLY A 97 -1.74 -11.72 -18.41
CA GLY A 97 -2.26 -11.45 -19.76
C GLY A 97 -2.33 -12.71 -20.64
N ALA A 98 -2.41 -13.90 -20.03
CA ALA A 98 -2.46 -15.16 -20.76
C ALA A 98 -3.77 -15.33 -21.57
N TYR A 99 -4.83 -14.61 -21.18
CA TYR A 99 -6.08 -14.55 -21.93
C TYR A 99 -6.02 -13.42 -22.95
N ILE A 100 -5.96 -13.78 -24.23
CA ILE A 100 -6.29 -12.85 -25.32
C ILE A 100 -7.81 -12.86 -25.46
N ASP A 101 -8.48 -11.88 -24.85
CA ASP A 101 -9.91 -11.66 -25.07
C ASP A 101 -10.10 -11.10 -26.49
N ARG A 102 -10.38 -11.98 -27.45
CA ARG A 102 -10.78 -11.58 -28.79
C ARG A 102 -12.23 -11.06 -28.71
N LYS A 103 -12.39 -9.76 -28.49
CA LYS A 103 -13.71 -9.10 -28.61
C LYS A 103 -13.97 -8.75 -30.07
N GLU A 104 -14.88 -9.47 -30.71
CA GLU A 104 -15.50 -9.01 -31.95
C GLU A 104 -16.51 -7.91 -31.61
N ILE A 105 -16.23 -6.68 -32.05
CA ILE A 105 -17.18 -5.57 -31.99
C ILE A 105 -17.74 -5.39 -33.40
N SER A 106 -18.97 -5.86 -33.60
CA SER A 106 -19.78 -5.49 -34.76
C SER A 106 -20.56 -4.24 -34.41
N GLY A 107 -20.08 -3.08 -34.86
CA GLY A 107 -20.76 -1.80 -34.74
C GLY A 107 -21.14 -1.29 -36.12
N ASP A 108 -22.43 -1.25 -36.42
CA ASP A 108 -22.95 -0.53 -37.58
C ASP A 108 -22.85 0.99 -37.30
N MET A 109 -21.78 1.61 -37.77
CA MET A 109 -21.60 3.06 -37.66
C MET A 109 -22.39 3.77 -38.77
N GLY A 110 -23.71 3.79 -38.63
CA GLY A 110 -24.58 4.60 -39.49
C GLY A 110 -24.30 6.09 -39.31
N ILE A 111 -23.63 6.71 -40.28
CA ILE A 111 -23.40 8.16 -40.28
C ILE A 111 -24.74 8.85 -40.63
N ARG A 112 -25.33 9.57 -39.67
CA ARG A 112 -26.43 10.52 -39.94
C ARG A 112 -25.83 11.87 -40.33
N ILE A 113 -25.96 12.23 -41.60
CA ILE A 113 -25.68 13.58 -42.08
C ILE A 113 -26.99 14.35 -42.07
N GLU A 114 -27.16 15.29 -41.13
CA GLU A 114 -28.17 16.33 -41.22
C GLU A 114 -27.57 17.50 -42.01
N VAL A 115 -28.13 17.77 -43.19
CA VAL A 115 -27.79 18.95 -43.97
C VAL A 115 -28.81 20.02 -43.64
N ASP A 116 -28.41 21.00 -42.84
CA ASP A 116 -29.23 22.18 -42.56
C ASP A 116 -29.08 23.19 -43.71
N TYR A 117 -30.19 23.53 -44.34
CA TYR A 117 -30.26 24.54 -45.40
C TYR A 117 -30.93 25.80 -44.82
N GLY A 118 -30.16 26.60 -44.09
CA GLY A 118 -30.52 27.94 -43.63
C GLY A 118 -29.80 29.02 -44.43
#